data_AF-A0A6I3EHN9-F1
#
_entry.id   AF-A0A6I3EHN9-F1
#
_cell.length_a   1.000
_cell.length_b   1.000
_cell.length_c   1.000
_cell.angle_alpha   90.00
_cell.angle_beta   90.00
_cell.angle_gamma   90.00
#
_symmetry.space_group_name_H-M   'P 1'
#
loop_
_entity.id
_entity.type
_entity.pdbx_description
1 polymer ?
#
loop_
_entity_poly.entity_id
_entity_poly.type
_entity_poly.pdbx_seq_one_letter_code
_entity_poly.pdbx_strand_id
1 'polypeptide(L)'
;MATQLESALDSAAKLALDSKTLVRIVLSGRRRNMSVPFERIDIRPVLIKDELVYQIMQNDGRVTTTKNITQKDFNPMSYLDLGYANILVEHMAGSLSIRITKKGEAQVHEDKVAREQNLEHDRKKTRLLDSADPFLIEVGISDTNGKVKPTRADKYLQVEEFLRLLVPTLNSAISAKQIAEPTTSKPLVIADLGCGNAYLTFAVHQYLKSMDIPVHVIGIDIRPESLKRNTEIAMKLGISQSIEFKAEA
;
A
#
# COMPACT_ATOMS: atom_id res chain seq x y z
N MET A 1 8.68 -46.87 0.28
CA MET A 1 7.48 -46.09 0.67
C MET A 1 7.96 -44.67 0.95
N ALA A 2 7.33 -43.65 0.37
CA ALA A 2 7.72 -42.27 0.62
C ALA A 2 7.48 -41.91 2.09
N THR A 3 8.37 -41.11 2.68
CA THR A 3 8.19 -40.63 4.05
C THR A 3 7.01 -39.65 4.12
N GLN A 4 6.44 -39.45 5.32
CA GLN A 4 5.38 -38.46 5.53
C GLN A 4 5.81 -37.05 5.09
N LEU A 5 7.10 -36.73 5.25
CA LEU A 5 7.67 -35.47 4.79
C LEU A 5 7.74 -35.38 3.27
N GLU A 6 8.25 -36.41 2.59
CA GLU A 6 8.30 -36.44 1.11
C GLU A 6 6.90 -36.27 0.50
N SER A 7 5.91 -37.00 1.02
CA SER A 7 4.51 -36.87 0.56
C SER A 7 3.95 -35.46 0.75
N ALA A 8 4.28 -34.80 1.87
CA ALA A 8 3.86 -33.43 2.13
C ALA A 8 4.54 -32.43 1.17
N LEU A 9 5.84 -32.59 0.93
CA LEU A 9 6.60 -31.74 0.00
C LEU A 9 6.12 -31.92 -1.45
N ASP A 10 5.85 -33.16 -1.88
CA ASP A 10 5.28 -33.45 -3.20
C ASP A 10 3.89 -32.80 -3.37
N SER A 11 3.08 -32.79 -2.31
CA SER A 11 1.77 -32.13 -2.32
C SER A 11 1.91 -30.62 -2.44
N ALA A 12 2.84 -30.01 -1.71
CA ALA A 12 3.16 -28.60 -1.84
C ALA A 12 3.71 -28.24 -3.23
N ALA A 13 4.58 -29.08 -3.80
CA ALA A 13 5.14 -28.88 -5.13
C ALA A 13 4.06 -28.93 -6.23
N LYS A 14 3.09 -29.86 -6.12
CA LYS A 14 1.94 -29.93 -7.05
C LYS A 14 1.09 -28.65 -7.00
N LEU A 15 0.77 -28.16 -5.81
CA LEU A 15 0.02 -26.90 -5.63
C LEU A 15 0.82 -25.70 -6.15
N ALA A 16 2.14 -25.69 -5.94
CA ALA A 16 3.03 -24.64 -6.41
C ALA A 16 3.10 -24.52 -7.95
N LEU A 17 2.99 -25.65 -8.67
CA LEU A 17 3.02 -25.69 -10.13
C LEU A 17 1.73 -25.20 -10.80
N ASP A 18 0.60 -25.21 -10.08
CA ASP A 18 -0.66 -24.69 -10.60
C ASP A 18 -0.72 -23.16 -10.47
N SER A 19 0.06 -22.48 -11.33
CA SER A 19 0.17 -21.02 -11.39
C SER A 19 -1.17 -20.28 -11.54
N LYS A 20 -2.21 -20.94 -12.05
CA LYS A 20 -3.55 -20.37 -12.25
C LYS A 20 -4.37 -20.29 -10.98
N THR A 21 -4.08 -21.14 -9.99
CA THR A 21 -4.80 -21.16 -8.72
C THR A 21 -3.91 -20.75 -7.54
N LEU A 22 -2.59 -20.75 -7.73
CA LEU A 22 -1.64 -20.36 -6.71
C LEU A 22 -1.79 -18.87 -6.34
N VAL A 23 -1.93 -18.58 -5.05
CA VAL A 23 -1.92 -17.22 -4.53
C VAL A 23 -0.49 -16.82 -4.14
N ARG A 24 0.16 -17.63 -3.29
CA ARG A 24 1.58 -17.44 -2.92
C ARG A 24 2.16 -18.67 -2.25
N ILE A 25 3.49 -18.71 -2.19
CA ILE A 25 4.29 -19.64 -1.40
C ILE A 25 5.15 -18.81 -0.44
N VAL A 26 5.23 -19.23 0.82
CA VAL A 26 6.11 -18.61 1.82
C VAL A 26 7.00 -19.68 2.43
N LEU A 27 8.31 -19.47 2.35
CA LEU A 27 9.33 -20.32 2.95
C LEU A 27 10.05 -19.53 4.03
N SER A 28 10.04 -20.03 5.27
CA SER A 28 10.62 -19.30 6.40
C SER A 28 11.08 -20.20 7.53
N GLY A 29 12.01 -19.69 8.33
CA GLY A 29 12.58 -20.38 9.48
C GLY A 29 13.53 -21.50 9.03
N ARG A 30 14.78 -21.48 9.49
CA ARG A 30 15.74 -22.55 9.17
C ARG A 30 15.50 -23.80 10.01
N ARG A 31 15.70 -24.98 9.44
CA ARG A 31 15.78 -26.24 10.21
C ARG A 31 17.07 -26.27 11.05
N ARG A 32 17.05 -27.06 12.13
CA ARG A 32 18.24 -27.24 12.98
C ARG A 32 19.37 -27.85 12.16
N ASN A 33 20.58 -27.31 12.31
CA ASN A 33 21.78 -27.74 11.60
C ASN A 33 21.72 -27.60 10.06
N MET A 34 20.78 -26.81 9.53
CA MET A 34 20.75 -26.43 8.12
C MET A 34 21.06 -24.94 7.97
N SER A 35 21.75 -24.60 6.88
CA SER A 35 21.86 -23.23 6.40
C SER A 35 20.78 -22.99 5.35
N VAL A 36 20.21 -21.79 5.35
CA VAL A 36 19.30 -21.30 4.30
C VAL A 36 19.98 -20.09 3.65
N PRO A 37 19.82 -19.91 2.33
CA PRO A 37 20.42 -18.77 1.62
C PRO A 37 19.75 -17.43 1.99
N PHE A 38 18.49 -17.46 2.40
CA PHE A 38 17.68 -16.30 2.76
C PHE A 38 16.86 -16.59 4.02
N GLU A 39 16.57 -15.59 4.84
CA GLU A 39 15.72 -15.77 6.03
C GLU A 39 14.27 -16.09 5.65
N ARG A 40 13.80 -15.50 4.54
CA ARG A 40 12.46 -15.71 3.99
C ARG A 40 12.45 -15.62 2.47
N ILE A 41 11.67 -16.50 1.85
CA ILE A 41 11.36 -16.44 0.41
C ILE A 41 9.84 -16.37 0.26
N ASP A 42 9.35 -15.37 -0.47
CA ASP A 42 7.95 -15.27 -0.90
C ASP A 42 7.90 -15.43 -2.42
N ILE A 43 7.04 -16.33 -2.90
CA ILE A 43 6.87 -16.63 -4.33
C ILE A 43 5.40 -16.41 -4.68
N ARG A 44 5.11 -15.70 -5.76
CA ARG A 44 3.73 -15.53 -6.26
C ARG A 44 3.69 -15.45 -7.78
N PRO A 45 2.59 -15.89 -8.41
CA PRO A 45 2.40 -15.64 -9.83
C PRO A 45 2.06 -14.15 -10.07
N VAL A 46 2.62 -13.58 -11.13
CA VAL A 46 2.32 -12.22 -11.59
C VAL A 46 2.27 -12.20 -13.11
N LEU A 47 1.48 -11.30 -13.67
CA LEU A 47 1.39 -11.08 -15.11
C LEU A 47 2.37 -9.97 -15.53
N ILE A 48 3.37 -10.28 -16.35
CA ILE A 48 4.34 -9.30 -16.90
C ILE A 48 4.26 -9.36 -18.41
N LYS A 49 3.88 -8.24 -19.06
CA LYS A 49 3.68 -8.17 -20.52
C LYS A 49 2.79 -9.31 -21.04
N ASP A 50 1.67 -9.54 -20.34
CA ASP A 50 0.69 -10.61 -20.61
C ASP A 50 1.21 -12.05 -20.46
N GLU A 51 2.44 -12.23 -19.97
CA GLU A 51 3.00 -13.53 -19.63
C GLU A 51 2.92 -13.77 -18.12
N LEU A 52 2.34 -14.90 -17.72
CA LEU A 52 2.28 -15.32 -16.33
C LEU A 52 3.63 -15.93 -15.91
N VAL A 53 4.29 -15.29 -14.94
CA VAL A 53 5.61 -15.66 -14.41
C VAL A 53 5.57 -15.76 -12.89
N TYR A 54 6.55 -16.45 -12.30
CA TYR A 54 6.74 -16.47 -10.84
C TYR A 54 7.67 -15.35 -10.42
N GLN A 55 7.15 -14.43 -9.60
CA GLN A 55 7.95 -13.44 -8.90
C GLN A 55 8.42 -13.99 -7.55
N ILE A 56 9.72 -13.97 -7.33
CA ILE A 56 10.41 -14.51 -6.16
C ILE A 56 11.08 -13.36 -5.42
N MET A 57 10.61 -13.09 -4.21
CA MET A 57 11.19 -12.13 -3.28
C MET A 57 12.03 -12.88 -2.26
N GLN A 58 13.33 -12.57 -2.19
CA GLN A 58 14.30 -13.23 -1.32
C GLN A 58 14.84 -12.21 -0.32
N ASN A 59 14.57 -12.41 0.97
CA ASN A 59 14.97 -11.51 2.04
C ASN A 59 16.08 -12.15 2.89
N ASP A 60 17.23 -11.50 2.96
CA ASP A 60 18.40 -11.92 3.75
C ASP A 60 18.45 -11.34 5.17
N GLY A 61 17.39 -10.66 5.60
CA GLY A 61 17.27 -9.95 6.88
C GLY A 61 17.62 -8.46 6.80
N ARG A 62 18.26 -8.02 5.71
CA ARG A 62 18.62 -6.61 5.47
C ARG A 62 18.03 -6.06 4.18
N VAL A 63 18.14 -6.84 3.11
CA VAL A 63 17.75 -6.48 1.76
C VAL A 63 16.82 -7.54 1.21
N THR A 64 15.78 -7.08 0.49
CA THR A 64 14.92 -7.97 -0.30
C THR A 64 15.26 -7.80 -1.77
N THR A 65 15.67 -8.89 -2.42
CA THR A 65 15.88 -8.94 -3.87
C THR A 65 14.68 -9.58 -4.55
N THR A 66 14.37 -9.14 -5.77
CA THR A 66 13.24 -9.68 -6.56
C THR A 66 13.76 -10.27 -7.87
N LYS A 67 13.31 -11.48 -8.20
CA LYS A 67 13.60 -12.17 -9.48
C LYS A 67 12.30 -12.67 -10.08
N ASN A 68 12.21 -12.68 -11.40
CA ASN A 68 11.08 -13.27 -12.13
C ASN A 68 11.57 -14.49 -12.91
N ILE A 69 10.83 -15.59 -12.83
CA ILE A 69 11.15 -16.86 -13.50
C ILE A 69 9.91 -17.30 -14.29
N THR A 70 10.11 -17.78 -15.52
CA THR A 70 9.00 -18.28 -16.34
C THR A 70 8.37 -19.52 -15.70
N GLN A 71 7.13 -19.85 -16.07
CA GLN A 71 6.51 -21.08 -15.58
C GLN A 71 7.29 -22.34 -15.98
N LYS A 72 7.92 -22.34 -17.16
CA LYS A 72 8.70 -23.47 -17.66
C LYS A 72 9.97 -23.70 -16.84
N ASP A 73 10.59 -22.63 -16.38
CA ASP A 73 11.85 -22.68 -15.63
C ASP A 73 11.63 -22.80 -14.12
N PHE A 74 10.39 -22.67 -13.64
CA PHE A 74 10.07 -22.77 -12.22
C PHE A 74 10.05 -24.22 -11.74
N ASN A 75 10.99 -24.54 -10.85
CA ASN A 75 11.04 -25.83 -10.15
C ASN A 75 10.79 -25.63 -8.64
N PRO A 76 9.58 -25.94 -8.11
CA PRO A 76 9.28 -25.77 -6.70
C PRO A 76 10.23 -26.52 -5.77
N MET A 77 10.67 -27.72 -6.16
CA MET A 77 11.53 -28.56 -5.31
C MET A 77 12.87 -27.91 -5.03
N SER A 78 13.41 -27.15 -5.99
CA SER A 78 14.64 -26.37 -5.78
C SER A 78 14.54 -25.31 -4.67
N TYR A 79 13.33 -24.93 -4.27
CA TYR A 79 13.07 -24.02 -3.15
C TYR A 79 12.64 -24.76 -1.88
N LEU A 80 11.77 -25.77 -2.01
CA LEU A 80 11.24 -26.53 -0.87
C LEU A 80 12.34 -27.33 -0.14
N ASP A 81 13.39 -27.74 -0.85
CA ASP A 81 14.52 -28.51 -0.31
C ASP A 81 15.63 -27.65 0.31
N LEU A 82 15.51 -26.31 0.28
CA LEU A 82 16.53 -25.38 0.81
C LEU A 82 16.69 -25.42 2.34
N GLY A 83 15.94 -26.26 3.05
CA GLY A 83 16.07 -26.43 4.50
C GLY A 83 15.18 -25.51 5.34
N TYR A 84 14.10 -24.98 4.77
CA TYR A 84 13.09 -24.23 5.53
C TYR A 84 12.22 -25.17 6.38
N ALA A 85 11.91 -24.73 7.59
CA ALA A 85 11.11 -25.43 8.58
C ALA A 85 9.63 -25.13 8.44
N ASN A 86 9.26 -23.97 7.89
CA ASN A 86 7.87 -23.60 7.63
C ASN A 86 7.69 -23.35 6.13
N ILE A 87 6.72 -24.04 5.55
CA ILE A 87 6.30 -23.93 4.16
C ILE A 87 4.80 -23.62 4.19
N LEU A 88 4.38 -22.57 3.51
CA LEU A 88 2.98 -22.25 3.29
C LEU A 88 2.75 -22.17 1.79
N VAL A 89 1.74 -22.87 1.29
CA VAL A 89 1.25 -22.74 -0.08
C VAL A 89 -0.21 -22.34 -0.02
N GLU A 90 -0.51 -21.10 -0.39
CA GLU A 90 -1.87 -20.59 -0.50
C GLU A 90 -2.34 -20.70 -1.95
N HIS A 91 -3.55 -21.19 -2.15
CA HIS A 91 -4.23 -21.26 -3.43
C HIS A 91 -5.66 -20.72 -3.28
N MET A 92 -6.37 -20.48 -4.38
CA MET A 92 -7.67 -19.80 -4.34
C MET A 92 -8.74 -20.54 -3.52
N ALA A 93 -8.59 -21.86 -3.34
CA ALA A 93 -9.52 -22.69 -2.59
C ALA A 93 -9.09 -22.98 -1.14
N GLY A 94 -7.93 -22.51 -0.69
CA GLY A 94 -7.40 -22.91 0.61
C GLY A 94 -5.91 -22.64 0.82
N SER A 95 -5.34 -23.30 1.83
CA SER A 95 -3.90 -23.34 2.00
C SER A 95 -3.41 -24.65 2.56
N LEU A 96 -2.15 -24.96 2.25
CA LEU A 96 -1.38 -26.07 2.80
C LEU A 96 -0.21 -25.48 3.59
N SER A 97 -0.19 -25.70 4.90
CA SER A 97 0.92 -25.35 5.77
C SER A 97 1.66 -26.61 6.22
N ILE A 98 2.98 -26.63 6.01
CA ILE A 98 3.86 -27.71 6.44
C ILE A 98 4.87 -27.12 7.41
N ARG A 99 4.87 -27.64 8.64
CA ARG A 99 5.88 -27.36 9.66
C ARG A 99 6.70 -28.59 9.92
N ILE A 100 8.01 -28.47 9.73
CA ILE A 100 8.95 -29.58 9.85
C ILE A 100 9.58 -29.53 11.23
N THR A 101 9.37 -30.60 12.00
CA THR A 101 9.81 -30.67 13.39
C THR A 101 11.33 -30.87 13.48
N LYS A 102 11.89 -30.72 14.70
CA LYS A 102 13.30 -31.01 14.96
C LYS A 102 13.70 -32.47 14.68
N LYS A 103 12.72 -33.38 14.60
CA LYS A 103 12.92 -34.81 14.28
C LYS A 103 12.84 -35.09 12.77
N GLY A 104 12.52 -34.09 11.94
CA GLY A 104 12.34 -34.26 10.50
C GLY A 104 10.93 -34.70 10.08
N GLU A 105 9.98 -34.75 11.01
CA GLU A 105 8.58 -35.09 10.71
C GLU A 105 7.81 -33.86 10.20
N ALA A 106 6.88 -34.08 9.27
CA ALA A 106 6.00 -33.03 8.75
C ALA A 106 4.70 -32.95 9.55
N GLN A 107 4.43 -31.79 10.13
CA GLN A 107 3.12 -31.40 10.63
C GLN A 107 2.40 -30.64 9.51
N VAL A 108 1.34 -31.24 8.98
CA VAL A 108 0.58 -30.70 7.85
C VAL A 108 -0.76 -30.18 8.34
N HIS A 109 -1.09 -28.95 7.94
CA HIS A 109 -2.39 -28.34 8.17
C HIS A 109 -2.95 -27.82 6.86
N GLU A 110 -4.22 -28.14 6.60
CA GLU A 110 -4.96 -27.62 5.46
C GLU A 110 -6.18 -26.84 5.93
N ASP A 111 -6.44 -25.71 5.27
CA ASP A 111 -7.68 -24.97 5.41
C ASP A 111 -8.33 -24.76 4.03
N LYS A 112 -9.65 -24.57 4.01
CA LYS A 112 -10.44 -24.39 2.79
C LYS A 112 -11.01 -22.98 2.66
N VAL A 113 -10.34 -21.99 3.26
CA VAL A 113 -10.77 -20.60 3.17
C VAL A 113 -10.43 -20.08 1.79
N ALA A 114 -11.43 -19.59 1.06
CA ALA A 114 -11.23 -19.00 -0.26
C ALA A 114 -10.30 -17.79 -0.17
N ARG A 115 -9.41 -17.66 -1.16
CA ARG A 115 -8.40 -16.59 -1.25
C ARG A 115 -8.39 -16.00 -2.66
N GLU A 116 -8.05 -14.72 -2.75
CA GLU A 116 -7.95 -14.02 -4.02
C GLU A 116 -6.52 -14.08 -4.58
N GLN A 117 -6.40 -14.42 -5.86
CA GLN A 117 -5.13 -14.35 -6.58
C GLN A 117 -4.95 -12.95 -7.17
N ASN A 118 -3.91 -12.23 -6.72
CA ASN A 118 -3.53 -10.95 -7.30
C ASN A 118 -2.32 -11.11 -8.23
N LEU A 119 -2.55 -10.95 -9.54
CA LEU A 119 -1.54 -11.08 -10.59
C LEU A 119 -0.84 -9.74 -10.95
N GLU A 120 -1.14 -8.65 -10.27
CA GLU A 120 -0.50 -7.36 -10.52
C GLU A 120 0.99 -7.40 -10.12
N HIS A 121 1.87 -7.12 -11.08
CA HIS A 121 3.32 -7.05 -10.86
C HIS A 121 3.76 -5.68 -10.33
N ASP A 122 3.02 -4.62 -10.66
CA ASP A 122 3.31 -3.26 -10.23
C ASP A 122 2.33 -2.85 -9.14
N ARG A 123 2.85 -2.41 -7.99
CA ARG A 123 2.01 -1.76 -6.99
C ARG A 123 1.68 -0.39 -7.55
N LYS A 124 0.55 -0.27 -8.25
CA LYS A 124 -0.03 1.04 -8.54
C LYS A 124 -0.15 1.76 -7.22
N LYS A 125 0.66 2.81 -7.03
CA LYS A 125 0.55 3.66 -5.84
C LYS A 125 -0.82 4.30 -5.94
N THR A 126 -1.80 3.81 -5.18
CA THR A 126 -3.10 4.47 -5.06
C THR A 126 -2.85 5.85 -4.47
N ARG A 127 -2.89 6.86 -5.33
CA ARG A 127 -2.74 8.26 -4.95
C ARG A 127 -4.06 8.74 -4.38
N LEU A 128 -4.00 9.50 -3.30
CA LEU A 128 -5.19 10.06 -2.64
C LEU A 128 -5.68 11.30 -3.39
N LEU A 129 -4.77 12.02 -4.03
CA LEU A 129 -5.06 13.11 -4.94
C LEU A 129 -4.52 12.80 -6.33
N ASP A 130 -5.29 13.16 -7.36
CA ASP A 130 -4.81 13.16 -8.73
C ASP A 130 -3.74 14.26 -8.88
N SER A 131 -2.61 13.97 -9.53
CA SER A 131 -1.59 14.99 -9.79
C SER A 131 -2.10 16.12 -10.69
N ALA A 132 -3.19 15.88 -11.43
CA ALA A 132 -3.89 16.88 -12.23
C ALA A 132 -4.92 17.72 -11.44
N ASP A 133 -5.06 17.52 -10.11
CA ASP A 133 -5.97 18.36 -9.31
C ASP A 133 -5.60 19.86 -9.48
N PRO A 134 -6.58 20.73 -9.80
CA PRO A 134 -6.33 22.16 -10.01
C PRO A 134 -5.54 22.82 -8.89
N PHE A 135 -5.72 22.41 -7.62
CA PHE A 135 -4.96 23.02 -6.52
C PHE A 135 -3.46 22.73 -6.65
N LEU A 136 -3.07 21.52 -7.07
CA LEU A 136 -1.65 21.15 -7.23
C LEU A 136 -0.97 21.98 -8.31
N ILE A 137 -1.73 22.36 -9.34
CA ILE A 137 -1.27 23.27 -10.41
C ILE A 137 -1.10 24.69 -9.85
N GLU A 138 -2.12 25.24 -9.19
CA GLU A 138 -2.11 26.61 -8.66
C GLU A 138 -1.05 26.84 -7.57
N VAL A 139 -0.84 25.88 -6.68
CA VAL A 139 0.22 25.96 -5.66
C VAL A 139 1.61 25.66 -6.25
N GLY A 140 1.67 25.25 -7.52
CA GLY A 140 2.90 25.07 -8.30
C GLY A 140 3.61 23.74 -8.09
N ILE A 141 2.95 22.73 -7.51
CA ILE A 141 3.47 21.36 -7.35
C ILE A 141 3.43 20.62 -8.70
N SER A 142 2.33 20.76 -9.43
CA SER A 142 2.15 20.20 -10.76
C SER A 142 2.35 21.27 -11.84
N ASP A 143 2.61 20.81 -13.08
CA ASP A 143 2.56 21.63 -14.28
C ASP A 143 1.13 21.70 -14.85
N THR A 144 0.95 22.48 -15.90
CA THR A 144 -0.36 22.66 -16.57
C THR A 144 -0.85 21.40 -17.28
N ASN A 145 -0.01 20.38 -17.44
CA ASN A 145 -0.40 19.08 -17.99
C ASN A 145 -0.76 18.07 -16.89
N GLY A 146 -0.83 18.51 -15.63
CA GLY A 146 -1.15 17.66 -14.49
C GLY A 146 -0.02 16.72 -14.07
N LYS A 147 1.23 17.00 -14.46
CA LYS A 147 2.41 16.24 -14.03
C LYS A 147 3.11 16.92 -12.86
N VAL A 148 3.44 16.14 -11.83
CA VAL A 148 4.23 16.63 -10.69
C VAL A 148 5.61 17.07 -11.18
N LYS A 149 6.00 18.31 -10.86
CA LYS A 149 7.32 18.83 -11.21
C LYS A 149 8.40 18.05 -10.45
N PRO A 150 9.50 17.61 -11.09
CA PRO A 150 10.56 16.86 -10.40
C PRO A 150 11.11 17.59 -9.17
N THR A 151 11.24 18.92 -9.23
CA THR A 151 11.70 19.79 -8.13
C THR A 151 10.69 19.93 -6.98
N ARG A 152 9.46 19.43 -7.15
CA ARG A 152 8.36 19.50 -6.16
C ARG A 152 7.84 18.12 -5.76
N ALA A 153 8.51 17.04 -6.18
CA ALA A 153 8.12 15.67 -5.83
C ALA A 153 8.01 15.45 -4.32
N ASP A 154 8.94 16.00 -3.54
CA ASP A 154 8.90 15.92 -2.06
C ASP A 154 7.67 16.59 -1.47
N LYS A 155 7.18 17.68 -2.08
CA LYS A 155 5.96 18.38 -1.64
C LYS A 155 4.71 17.60 -1.99
N TYR A 156 4.68 16.95 -3.14
CA TYR A 156 3.60 16.04 -3.51
C TYR A 156 3.54 14.83 -2.56
N LEU A 157 4.69 14.23 -2.24
CA LEU A 157 4.77 13.14 -1.27
C LEU A 157 4.36 13.59 0.14
N GLN A 158 4.76 14.81 0.56
CA GLN A 158 4.35 15.38 1.84
C GLN A 158 2.82 15.49 1.95
N VAL A 159 2.15 15.96 0.90
CA VAL A 159 0.68 16.04 0.84
C VAL A 159 0.05 14.66 0.94
N GLU A 160 0.55 13.70 0.16
CA GLU A 160 0.02 12.33 0.10
C GLU A 160 0.14 11.60 1.45
N GLU A 161 1.31 11.64 2.08
CA GLU A 161 1.52 10.97 3.37
C GLU A 161 0.71 11.64 4.48
N PHE A 162 0.56 12.96 4.45
CA PHE A 162 -0.28 13.67 5.40
C PHE A 162 -1.75 13.23 5.30
N LEU A 163 -2.32 13.17 4.09
CA LEU A 163 -3.69 12.69 3.89
C LEU A 163 -3.84 11.21 4.30
N ARG A 164 -2.83 10.38 4.05
CA ARG A 164 -2.82 8.96 4.46
C ARG A 164 -2.92 8.80 5.98
N LEU A 165 -2.41 9.75 6.75
CA LEU A 165 -2.54 9.78 8.21
C LEU A 165 -3.85 10.42 8.66
N LEU A 166 -4.25 11.54 8.04
CA LEU A 166 -5.42 12.32 8.45
C LEU A 166 -6.72 11.52 8.23
N VAL A 167 -6.88 10.91 7.07
CA VAL A 167 -8.17 10.33 6.64
C VAL A 167 -8.64 9.19 7.54
N PRO A 168 -7.81 8.17 7.85
CA PRO A 168 -8.23 7.11 8.77
C PRO A 168 -8.54 7.64 10.17
N THR A 169 -7.76 8.62 10.62
CA THR A 169 -7.91 9.24 11.95
C THR A 169 -9.24 9.99 12.05
N LEU A 170 -9.55 10.81 11.04
CA LEU A 170 -10.81 11.57 10.97
C LEU A 170 -12.02 10.64 10.89
N ASN A 171 -11.98 9.64 9.99
CA ASN A 171 -13.08 8.69 9.83
C ASN A 171 -13.34 7.89 11.12
N SER A 172 -12.27 7.52 11.83
CA SER A 172 -12.38 6.83 13.12
C SER A 172 -13.03 7.74 14.18
N ALA A 173 -12.64 9.00 14.24
CA ALA A 173 -13.20 9.97 15.19
C ALA A 173 -14.69 10.27 14.92
N ILE A 174 -15.09 10.39 13.65
CA ILE A 174 -16.49 10.54 13.24
C ILE A 174 -17.30 9.28 13.61
N SER A 175 -16.78 8.09 13.27
CA SER A 175 -17.45 6.82 13.57
C SER A 175 -17.62 6.60 15.08
N ALA A 176 -16.63 7.02 15.87
CA ALA A 176 -16.67 6.98 17.32
C ALA A 176 -17.53 8.10 17.95
N LYS A 177 -18.16 8.95 17.13
CA LYS A 177 -18.97 10.12 17.53
C LYS A 177 -18.20 11.14 18.38
N GLN A 178 -16.87 11.15 18.28
CA GLN A 178 -16.03 12.19 18.89
C GLN A 178 -16.10 13.50 18.09
N ILE A 179 -16.30 13.36 16.78
CA ILE A 179 -16.60 14.46 15.86
C ILE A 179 -18.01 14.19 15.31
N ALA A 180 -18.86 15.21 15.30
CA ALA A 180 -20.20 15.10 14.73
C ALA A 180 -20.11 14.85 13.21
N GLU A 181 -21.03 14.06 12.68
CA GLU A 181 -21.10 13.81 11.24
C GLU A 181 -21.37 15.14 10.49
N PRO A 182 -20.49 15.53 9.55
CA PRO A 182 -20.62 16.81 8.86
C PRO A 182 -21.87 16.85 7.97
N THR A 183 -22.56 17.99 7.97
CA THR A 183 -23.70 18.25 7.06
C THR A 183 -23.48 19.57 6.34
N THR A 184 -24.20 19.83 5.25
CA THR A 184 -24.12 21.13 4.56
C THR A 184 -24.44 22.31 5.50
N SER A 185 -25.36 22.12 6.45
CA SER A 185 -25.73 23.14 7.45
C SER A 185 -24.71 23.31 8.58
N LYS A 186 -23.92 22.27 8.84
CA LYS A 186 -22.90 22.19 9.90
C LYS A 186 -21.68 21.45 9.35
N PRO A 187 -20.88 22.11 8.50
CA PRO A 187 -19.73 21.47 7.88
C PRO A 187 -18.65 21.19 8.93
N LEU A 188 -17.74 20.27 8.59
CA LEU A 188 -16.54 20.04 9.38
C LEU A 188 -15.66 21.28 9.34
N VAL A 189 -15.39 21.90 10.48
CA VAL A 189 -14.50 23.05 10.56
C VAL A 189 -13.10 22.59 10.93
N ILE A 190 -12.11 22.93 10.10
CA ILE A 190 -10.70 22.57 10.30
C ILE A 190 -9.88 23.85 10.38
N ALA A 191 -9.09 24.01 11.44
CA ALA A 191 -8.14 25.11 11.58
C ALA A 191 -6.70 24.60 11.40
N ASP A 192 -5.94 25.23 10.50
CA ASP A 192 -4.53 24.96 10.23
C ASP A 192 -3.67 26.13 10.73
N LEU A 193 -2.96 25.90 11.84
CA LEU A 193 -2.14 26.91 12.52
C LEU A 193 -0.73 26.91 11.97
N GLY A 194 -0.30 28.03 11.38
CA GLY A 194 0.97 28.14 10.69
C GLY A 194 0.91 27.58 9.26
N CYS A 195 -0.17 27.87 8.53
CA CYS A 195 -0.47 27.23 7.24
C CYS A 195 0.56 27.53 6.14
N GLY A 196 1.34 28.61 6.24
CA GLY A 196 2.38 28.98 5.27
C GLY A 196 1.88 29.06 3.84
N ASN A 197 2.49 28.30 2.93
CA ASN A 197 2.06 28.22 1.52
C ASN A 197 0.78 27.38 1.31
N ALA A 198 0.14 26.92 2.39
CA ALA A 198 -1.15 26.25 2.42
C ALA A 198 -1.26 24.94 1.61
N TYR A 199 -0.15 24.25 1.30
CA TYR A 199 -0.20 22.99 0.54
C TYR A 199 -1.07 21.94 1.24
N LEU A 200 -0.90 21.77 2.54
CA LEU A 200 -1.67 20.81 3.33
C LEU A 200 -3.11 21.30 3.53
N THR A 201 -3.29 22.60 3.81
CA THR A 201 -4.60 23.24 3.95
C THR A 201 -5.49 23.00 2.73
N PHE A 202 -4.97 23.27 1.52
CA PHE A 202 -5.68 23.00 0.27
C PHE A 202 -5.88 21.51 0.03
N ALA A 203 -4.89 20.67 0.33
CA ALA A 203 -5.01 19.23 0.15
C ALA A 203 -6.15 18.63 1.00
N VAL A 204 -6.28 19.04 2.27
CA VAL A 204 -7.40 18.60 3.14
C VAL A 204 -8.72 19.03 2.54
N HIS A 205 -8.85 20.31 2.18
CA HIS A 205 -10.07 20.84 1.61
C HIS A 205 -10.49 20.05 0.36
N GLN A 206 -9.58 19.92 -0.60
CA GLN A 206 -9.85 19.27 -1.89
C GLN A 206 -10.18 17.78 -1.71
N TYR A 207 -9.43 17.08 -0.86
CA TYR A 207 -9.66 15.67 -0.61
C TYR A 207 -10.99 15.41 0.09
N LEU A 208 -11.35 16.18 1.12
CA LEU A 208 -12.62 16.00 1.81
C LEU A 208 -13.81 16.36 0.91
N LYS A 209 -13.66 17.42 0.10
CA LYS A 209 -14.65 17.79 -0.91
C LYS A 209 -14.84 16.71 -1.97
N SER A 210 -13.78 16.04 -2.43
CA SER A 210 -13.89 14.93 -3.40
C SER A 210 -14.52 13.66 -2.81
N MET A 211 -14.54 13.55 -1.48
CA MET A 211 -15.26 12.51 -0.74
C MET A 211 -16.67 12.93 -0.33
N ASP A 212 -17.20 14.02 -0.89
CA ASP A 212 -18.51 14.60 -0.57
C ASP A 212 -18.71 14.95 0.91
N ILE A 213 -17.62 15.21 1.66
CA ILE A 213 -17.67 15.64 3.05
C ILE A 213 -17.76 17.17 3.09
N PRO A 214 -18.87 17.77 3.61
CA PRO A 214 -18.97 19.21 3.77
C PRO A 214 -17.89 19.72 4.74
N VAL A 215 -17.03 20.61 4.26
CA VAL A 215 -15.89 21.13 5.02
C VAL A 215 -15.76 22.65 4.90
N HIS A 216 -15.31 23.30 5.97
CA HIS A 216 -14.85 24.68 6.00
C HIS A 216 -13.44 24.73 6.60
N VAL A 217 -12.45 25.12 5.80
CA VAL A 217 -11.04 25.13 6.24
C VAL A 217 -10.56 26.56 6.51
N ILE A 218 -9.90 26.76 7.64
CA ILE A 218 -9.37 28.06 8.08
C ILE A 218 -7.85 27.94 8.20
N GLY A 219 -7.11 28.61 7.31
CA GLY A 219 -5.66 28.69 7.39
C GLY A 219 -5.21 29.95 8.14
N ILE A 220 -4.37 29.81 9.16
CA ILE A 220 -3.87 30.93 9.98
C ILE A 220 -2.35 31.03 9.81
N ASP A 221 -1.83 32.19 9.43
CA ASP A 221 -0.37 32.46 9.36
C ASP A 221 -0.10 33.94 9.67
N ILE A 222 1.01 34.23 10.35
CA ILE A 222 1.39 35.59 10.75
C ILE A 222 1.80 36.47 9.56
N ARG A 223 2.17 35.89 8.40
CA ARG A 223 2.72 36.62 7.26
C ARG A 223 1.61 37.10 6.32
N PRO A 224 1.45 38.43 6.13
CA PRO A 224 0.43 38.98 5.22
C PRO A 224 0.60 38.53 3.76
N GLU A 225 1.82 38.25 3.32
CA GLU A 225 2.08 37.76 1.95
C GLU A 225 1.52 36.35 1.73
N SER A 226 1.64 35.47 2.72
CA SER A 226 1.04 34.13 2.69
C SER A 226 -0.47 34.24 2.57
N LEU A 227 -1.09 35.08 3.40
CA LEU A 227 -2.52 35.36 3.37
C LEU A 227 -2.97 35.82 1.98
N LYS A 228 -2.34 36.86 1.44
CA LYS A 228 -2.70 37.40 0.11
C LYS A 228 -2.62 36.32 -0.97
N ARG A 229 -1.49 35.61 -1.03
CA ARG A 229 -1.25 34.55 -2.02
C ARG A 229 -2.28 33.42 -1.92
N ASN A 230 -2.54 32.93 -0.71
CA ASN A 230 -3.43 31.79 -0.50
C ASN A 230 -4.89 32.16 -0.80
N THR A 231 -5.32 33.37 -0.42
CA THR A 231 -6.65 33.89 -0.77
C THR A 231 -6.82 34.04 -2.29
N GLU A 232 -5.81 34.53 -3.00
CA GLU A 232 -5.83 34.59 -4.48
C GLU A 232 -5.96 33.19 -5.11
N ILE A 233 -5.24 32.20 -4.59
CA ILE A 233 -5.36 30.80 -5.03
C ILE A 233 -6.77 30.26 -4.78
N ALA A 234 -7.34 30.49 -3.59
CA ALA A 234 -8.70 30.05 -3.26
C ALA A 234 -9.76 30.67 -4.19
N MET A 235 -9.59 31.93 -4.60
CA MET A 235 -10.45 32.57 -5.59
C MET A 235 -10.33 31.93 -6.97
N LYS A 236 -9.11 31.68 -7.46
CA LYS A 236 -8.89 31.02 -8.76
C LYS A 236 -9.49 29.62 -8.82
N LEU A 237 -9.43 28.89 -7.72
CA LEU A 237 -10.01 27.56 -7.57
C LEU A 237 -11.54 27.58 -7.37
N GLY A 238 -12.16 28.75 -7.16
CA GLY A 238 -13.60 28.87 -6.95
C GLY A 238 -14.08 28.28 -5.61
N ILE A 239 -13.22 28.28 -4.59
CA ILE A 239 -13.48 27.62 -3.29
C ILE A 239 -13.51 28.61 -2.12
N SER A 240 -13.48 29.91 -2.37
CA SER A 240 -13.45 30.96 -1.32
C SER A 240 -14.65 30.97 -0.36
N GLN A 241 -15.71 30.21 -0.65
CA GLN A 241 -16.86 30.04 0.27
C GLN A 241 -16.61 28.97 1.35
N SER A 242 -15.66 28.07 1.14
CA SER A 242 -15.40 26.90 2.00
C SER A 242 -13.94 26.80 2.46
N ILE A 243 -13.10 27.74 2.06
CA ILE A 243 -11.77 27.95 2.63
C ILE A 243 -11.48 29.44 2.79
N GLU A 244 -10.99 29.81 3.97
CA GLU A 244 -10.57 31.17 4.27
C GLU A 244 -9.19 31.19 4.91
N PHE A 245 -8.48 32.31 4.74
CA PHE A 245 -7.17 32.53 5.33
C PHE A 245 -7.21 33.78 6.21
N LYS A 246 -6.56 33.72 7.37
CA LYS A 246 -6.51 34.82 8.35
C LYS A 246 -5.07 35.09 8.78
N ALA A 247 -4.79 36.35 9.06
CA ALA A 247 -3.58 36.76 9.75
C ALA A 247 -3.91 37.00 11.22
N GLU A 248 -3.33 36.21 12.11
CA GLU A 248 -3.45 36.39 13.56
C GLU A 248 -2.05 36.34 14.16
N ALA A 249 -1.78 37.25 15.09
CA ALA A 249 -0.48 37.49 15.72
C ALA A 249 -0.48 37.03 17.18
#